data_AF-A0A0A0L2F4-F1
#
_entry.id   AF-A0A0A0L2F4-F1
#
_cell.length_a   1.000
_cell.length_b   1.000
_cell.length_c   1.000
_cell.angle_alpha   90.00
_cell.angle_beta   90.00
_cell.angle_gamma   90.00
#
_symmetry.space_group_name_H-M   'P 1'
#
loop_
_entity.id
_entity.type
_entity.pdbx_description
1 polymer ?
#
loop_
_entity_poly.entity_id
_entity_poly.type
_entity_poly.pdbx_seq_one_letter_code
_entity_poly.pdbx_strand_id
1 'polypeptide(L)'
;MPAVLRVARSQEDEREKGIEEAEETLEPLEKELNIVGLILAGWIPATEEAIGFELLSAHKFPNLTKWSQHFVNHSVAKEVLPEKNFLVNFLKNVTFRPKNN
;
A
#
# COMPACT_ATOMS: atom_id res chain seq x y z
N MET A 1 17.00 6.85 -22.02
CA MET A 1 16.95 5.55 -21.33
C MET A 1 16.69 5.81 -19.85
N PRO A 2 15.74 5.11 -19.20
CA PRO A 2 15.57 5.15 -17.74
C PRO A 2 16.93 4.98 -17.04
N ALA A 3 17.17 5.69 -15.93
CA ALA A 3 18.45 5.64 -15.18
C ALA A 3 18.87 4.19 -14.87
N VAL A 4 17.90 3.35 -14.46
CA VAL A 4 18.04 1.89 -14.26
C VAL A 4 18.62 1.15 -15.47
N LEU A 5 18.23 1.54 -16.70
CA LEU A 5 18.73 0.90 -17.92
C LEU A 5 20.13 1.39 -18.32
N ARG A 6 20.58 2.53 -17.77
CA ARG A 6 21.94 3.08 -17.97
C ARG A 6 22.95 2.38 -17.06
N VAL A 7 22.58 2.15 -15.79
CA VAL A 7 23.36 1.39 -14.78
C VAL A 7 23.80 0.02 -15.29
N ALA A 8 22.94 -0.65 -16.06
CA ALA A 8 23.22 -2.00 -16.56
C ALA A 8 24.31 -2.06 -17.66
N ARG A 9 24.76 -0.92 -18.21
CA ARG A 9 25.62 -0.86 -19.41
C ARG A 9 26.85 0.05 -19.29
N SER A 10 27.11 0.67 -18.13
CA SER A 10 28.13 1.71 -17.97
C SER A 10 29.40 1.23 -17.22
N GLN A 11 30.51 1.97 -17.39
CA GLN A 11 31.75 1.77 -16.61
C GLN A 11 31.51 2.12 -15.13
N GLU A 12 32.41 1.70 -14.24
CA GLU A 12 32.23 1.74 -12.77
C GLU A 12 31.81 3.13 -12.24
N ASP A 13 32.47 4.20 -12.67
CA ASP A 13 32.15 5.59 -12.27
C ASP A 13 30.79 6.08 -12.79
N GLU A 14 30.43 5.75 -14.03
CA GLU A 14 29.12 6.10 -14.61
C GLU A 14 27.99 5.25 -14.03
N ARG A 15 28.31 4.06 -13.49
CA ARG A 15 27.37 3.17 -12.82
C ARG A 15 26.97 3.72 -11.45
N GLU A 16 27.90 4.25 -10.67
CA GLU A 16 27.60 4.88 -9.38
C GLU A 16 26.64 6.06 -9.54
N LYS A 17 26.93 6.98 -10.47
CA LYS A 17 26.01 8.09 -10.78
C LYS A 17 24.64 7.60 -11.25
N GLY A 18 24.61 6.51 -12.03
CA GLY A 18 23.35 5.92 -12.48
C GLY A 18 22.53 5.28 -11.35
N ILE A 19 23.20 4.76 -10.30
CA ILE A 19 22.54 4.21 -9.10
C ILE A 19 21.95 5.34 -8.29
N GLU A 20 22.71 6.41 -8.04
CA GLU A 20 22.26 7.59 -7.30
C GLU A 20 21.03 8.23 -8.00
N GLU A 21 21.11 8.44 -9.32
CA GLU A 21 19.96 8.90 -10.13
C GLU A 21 18.74 7.95 -10.03
N ALA A 22 18.96 6.64 -9.89
CA ALA A 22 17.86 5.68 -9.76
C ALA A 22 17.25 5.71 -8.36
N GLU A 23 18.06 5.79 -7.31
CA GLU A 23 17.61 5.86 -5.92
C GLU A 23 16.75 7.11 -5.68
N GLU A 24 17.18 8.28 -6.17
CA GLU A 24 16.39 9.52 -6.13
C GLU A 24 15.02 9.39 -6.80
N THR A 25 14.93 8.59 -7.88
CA THR A 25 13.64 8.35 -8.55
C THR A 25 12.75 7.34 -7.83
N LEU A 26 13.33 6.47 -7.01
CA LEU A 26 12.62 5.44 -6.26
C LEU A 26 12.08 5.97 -4.92
N GLU A 27 12.74 6.94 -4.28
CA GLU A 27 12.29 7.52 -3.01
C GLU A 27 10.81 8.01 -3.05
N PRO A 28 10.36 8.79 -4.06
CA PRO A 28 8.96 9.20 -4.13
C PRO A 28 8.01 8.00 -4.32
N LEU A 29 8.45 6.97 -5.04
CA LEU A 29 7.64 5.77 -5.30
C LEU A 29 7.43 4.96 -4.02
N GLU A 30 8.40 4.91 -3.10
CA GLU A 30 8.19 4.29 -1.78
C GLU A 30 7.04 4.94 -1.01
N LYS A 31 6.96 6.28 -1.06
CA LYS A 31 5.86 7.02 -0.43
C LYS A 31 4.51 6.72 -1.08
N GLU A 32 4.45 6.63 -2.41
CA GLU A 32 3.23 6.25 -3.11
C GLU A 32 2.78 4.83 -2.77
N LEU A 33 3.73 3.89 -2.70
CA LEU A 33 3.46 2.50 -2.31
C LEU A 33 2.89 2.41 -0.88
N ASN A 34 3.36 3.26 0.04
CA ASN A 34 2.79 3.35 1.37
C ASN A 34 1.32 3.79 1.34
N ILE A 35 0.96 4.79 0.52
CA ILE A 35 -0.43 5.24 0.35
C ILE A 35 -1.29 4.11 -0.23
N VAL A 36 -0.79 3.42 -1.26
CA VAL A 36 -1.48 2.27 -1.86
C VAL A 36 -1.71 1.17 -0.81
N GLY A 37 -0.71 0.90 0.03
CA GLY A 37 -0.82 -0.07 1.12
C GLY A 37 -1.83 0.33 2.20
N LEU A 38 -1.87 1.61 2.57
CA LEU A 38 -2.88 2.15 3.50
C LEU A 38 -4.31 1.87 2.99
N ILE A 39 -4.55 2.05 1.70
CA ILE A 39 -5.86 1.85 1.08
C ILE A 39 -6.20 0.36 0.95
N LEU A 40 -5.31 -0.42 0.33
CA LEU A 40 -5.55 -1.83 0.02
C LEU A 40 -5.57 -2.74 1.25
N ALA A 41 -4.80 -2.40 2.28
CA ALA A 41 -4.61 -3.26 3.44
C ALA A 41 -5.23 -2.72 4.73
N GLY A 42 -5.55 -1.43 4.78
CA GLY A 42 -6.27 -0.80 5.89
C GLY A 42 -7.74 -0.51 5.55
N TRP A 43 -7.97 0.46 4.68
CA TRP A 43 -9.30 1.01 4.44
C TRP A 43 -10.28 0.04 3.76
N ILE A 44 -9.84 -0.69 2.74
CA ILE A 44 -10.71 -1.64 2.03
C ILE A 44 -11.21 -2.75 2.98
N PRO A 45 -10.34 -3.51 3.68
CA PRO A 45 -10.79 -4.54 4.63
C PRO A 45 -11.68 -3.99 5.75
N ALA A 46 -11.39 -2.78 6.25
CA ALA A 46 -12.24 -2.15 7.27
C ALA A 46 -13.62 -1.78 6.73
N THR A 47 -13.71 -1.36 5.46
CA THR A 47 -14.98 -1.00 4.81
C THR A 47 -15.82 -2.24 4.50
N GLU A 48 -15.19 -3.31 4.02
CA GLU A 48 -15.81 -4.63 3.82
C GLU A 48 -16.44 -5.14 5.12
N GLU A 49 -15.71 -5.08 6.23
CA GLU A 49 -16.22 -5.48 7.56
C GLU A 49 -17.29 -4.52 8.11
N ALA A 50 -17.17 -3.21 7.83
CA ALA A 50 -18.14 -2.23 8.29
C ALA A 50 -19.51 -2.36 7.60
N ILE A 51 -19.52 -2.65 6.30
CA ILE A 51 -20.73 -2.67 5.46
C ILE A 51 -21.23 -4.10 5.20
N GLY A 52 -20.36 -5.11 5.26
CA GLY A 52 -20.70 -6.51 5.02
C GLY A 52 -20.67 -6.91 3.55
N PHE A 53 -19.66 -6.46 2.80
CA PHE A 53 -19.41 -6.92 1.42
C PHE A 53 -17.96 -7.40 1.26
N GLU A 54 -17.67 -8.06 0.14
CA GLU A 54 -16.33 -8.51 -0.22
C GLU A 54 -15.94 -7.97 -1.61
N LEU A 55 -14.86 -7.19 -1.65
CA LEU A 55 -14.25 -6.59 -2.84
C LEU A 55 -12.89 -7.24 -3.15
N LEU A 56 -11.99 -7.31 -2.17
CA LEU A 56 -10.63 -7.84 -2.29
C LEU A 56 -10.58 -9.32 -1.90
N SER A 57 -11.23 -10.18 -2.69
CA SER A 57 -11.24 -11.62 -2.43
C SER A 57 -10.01 -12.34 -3.00
N ALA A 58 -9.50 -13.34 -2.29
CA ALA A 58 -8.40 -14.17 -2.77
C ALA A 58 -8.73 -14.92 -4.07
N HIS A 59 -10.02 -15.16 -4.35
CA HIS A 59 -10.48 -15.79 -5.58
C HIS A 59 -10.35 -14.88 -6.80
N LYS A 60 -10.71 -13.58 -6.66
CA LYS A 60 -10.66 -12.61 -7.76
C LYS A 60 -9.31 -11.94 -7.89
N PHE A 61 -8.65 -11.67 -6.76
CA PHE A 61 -7.41 -10.91 -6.68
C PHE A 61 -6.38 -11.61 -5.78
N PRO A 62 -5.93 -12.83 -6.12
CA PRO A 62 -5.03 -13.62 -5.27
C PRO A 62 -3.73 -12.87 -4.94
N ASN A 63 -3.13 -12.20 -5.92
CA ASN A 63 -1.86 -11.49 -5.74
C ASN A 63 -2.02 -10.24 -4.86
N LEU A 64 -3.07 -9.45 -5.06
CA LEU A 64 -3.32 -8.25 -4.24
C LEU A 64 -3.69 -8.63 -2.81
N THR A 65 -4.48 -9.70 -2.63
CA THR A 65 -4.84 -10.21 -1.30
C THR A 65 -3.58 -10.65 -0.55
N LYS A 66 -2.70 -11.41 -1.21
CA LYS A 66 -1.43 -11.84 -0.62
C LYS A 66 -0.51 -10.64 -0.30
N TRP A 67 -0.37 -9.70 -1.22
CA TRP A 67 0.45 -8.49 -1.02
C TRP A 67 -0.08 -7.65 0.15
N SER A 68 -1.39 -7.45 0.24
CA SER A 68 -2.05 -6.72 1.33
C SER A 68 -1.76 -7.35 2.69
N GLN A 69 -1.84 -8.69 2.79
CA GLN A 69 -1.48 -9.44 3.99
C GLN A 69 0.01 -9.31 4.35
N HIS A 70 0.91 -9.27 3.37
CA HIS A 70 2.34 -9.03 3.63
C HIS A 70 2.58 -7.59 4.07
N PHE A 71 1.91 -6.62 3.47
CA PHE A 71 2.06 -5.20 3.77
C PHE A 71 1.74 -4.91 5.25
N VAL A 72 0.60 -5.36 5.77
CA VAL A 72 0.23 -5.13 7.20
C VAL A 72 1.22 -5.72 8.20
N ASN A 73 2.00 -6.72 7.80
CA ASN A 73 3.02 -7.32 8.65
C ASN A 73 4.37 -6.59 8.61
N HIS A 74 4.57 -5.69 7.63
CA HIS A 74 5.78 -4.88 7.48
C HIS A 74 5.86 -3.81 8.57
N SER A 75 7.08 -3.45 9.00
CA SER A 75 7.33 -2.46 10.06
C SER A 75 6.68 -1.11 9.73
N VAL A 76 6.92 -0.60 8.51
CA VAL A 76 6.35 0.65 8.02
C VAL A 76 4.83 0.68 8.16
N ALA A 77 4.14 -0.41 7.78
CA ALA A 77 2.69 -0.48 7.86
C ALA A 77 2.19 -0.38 9.31
N LYS A 78 2.90 -0.97 10.28
CA LYS A 78 2.54 -0.87 11.70
C LYS A 78 2.68 0.55 12.27
N GLU A 79 3.55 1.37 11.68
CA GLU A 79 3.73 2.77 12.08
C GLU A 79 2.66 3.68 11.49
N VAL A 80 2.17 3.37 10.27
CA VAL A 80 1.25 4.26 9.53
C VAL A 80 -0.22 3.81 9.54
N LEU A 81 -0.50 2.52 9.70
CA LEU A 81 -1.87 2.00 9.72
C LEU A 81 -2.48 2.10 11.11
N PRO A 82 -3.65 2.73 11.26
CA PRO A 82 -4.47 2.55 12.44
C PRO A 82 -4.90 1.09 12.57
N GLU A 83 -5.19 0.65 13.80
CA GLU A 83 -5.75 -0.68 13.99
C GLU A 83 -7.06 -0.85 13.21
N LYS A 84 -7.24 -2.02 12.57
CA LYS A 84 -8.42 -2.31 11.77
C LYS A 84 -9.73 -2.07 12.54
N ASN A 85 -9.79 -2.50 13.81
CA ASN A 85 -10.97 -2.31 14.66
C ASN A 85 -11.32 -0.83 14.86
N PHE A 86 -10.32 0.04 14.97
CA PHE A 86 -10.53 1.48 15.04
C PHE A 86 -11.17 2.00 13.74
N LEU A 87 -10.64 1.61 12.57
CA LEU A 87 -11.20 2.00 11.27
C LEU A 87 -12.63 1.49 11.09
N VAL A 88 -12.91 0.23 11.44
CA VAL A 88 -14.25 -0.37 11.36
C VAL A 88 -15.23 0.42 12.25
N ASN A 89 -14.84 0.73 13.48
CA ASN A 89 -15.68 1.50 14.40
C ASN A 89 -15.93 2.92 13.88
N PHE A 90 -14.89 3.59 13.36
CA PHE A 90 -15.04 4.89 12.73
C PHE A 90 -16.02 4.83 11.56
N LEU A 91 -15.87 3.86 10.66
CA LEU A 91 -16.72 3.69 9.48
C LEU A 91 -18.18 3.42 9.88
N LYS A 92 -18.44 2.54 10.85
CA LYS A 92 -19.81 2.24 11.31
C LYS A 92 -20.49 3.43 11.98
N ASN A 93 -19.76 4.23 12.76
CA ASN A 93 -20.36 5.24 13.63
C ASN A 93 -20.37 6.66 13.04
N VAL A 94 -19.38 6.99 12.22
CA VAL A 94 -19.18 8.35 11.68
C VAL A 94 -19.58 8.41 10.21
N THR A 95 -19.06 7.49 9.39
CA THR A 95 -19.22 7.54 7.93
C THR A 95 -20.53 6.91 7.47
N PHE A 96 -20.85 5.70 7.95
CA PHE A 96 -21.98 4.88 7.52
C PHE A 96 -23.05 4.73 8.61
N ARG A 97 -23.20 5.75 9.47
CA ARG A 97 -24.20 5.74 10.54
C ARG A 97 -25.54 5.25 9.98
N PRO A 98 -26.12 4.16 10.52
CA PRO A 98 -27.44 3.71 10.10
C PRO A 98 -28.43 4.86 10.30
N LYS A 99 -29.19 5.21 9.25
CA LYS A 99 -30.37 6.06 9.44
C LYS A 99 -31.40 5.22 10.18
N ASN A 100 -31.55 5.47 11.48
CA ASN A 100 -32.67 4.91 12.24
C ASN A 100 -33.97 5.42 11.61
N ASN A 101 -34.74 4.53 10.99
CA ASN A 101 -36.13 4.74 10.61
C ASN A 101 -37.04 4.18 11.70
#